data_AF-A0A7K7MRZ6-F1
#
_entry.id   AF-A0A7K7MRZ6-F1
#
_cell.length_a   1.000
_cell.length_b   1.000
_cell.length_c   1.000
_cell.angle_alpha   90.00
_cell.angle_beta   90.00
_cell.angle_gamma   90.00
#
_symmetry.space_group_name_H-M   'P 1'
#
loop_
_entity.id
_entity.type
_entity.pdbx_description
1 polymer ?
#
loop_
_entity_poly.entity_id
_entity_poly.type
_entity_poly.pdbx_seq_one_letter_code
_entity_poly.pdbx_strand_id
1 'polypeptide(L)'
;RLASLDPSACSQETKNLLYQKAKEAFSDQHHLPAYYELILPYLGGAPAVDLKALSRDDVNMNISTFVTLRRDSLMKLTPREVQGLLGLNLPELARWQHRAPVRDWIRVQKQSELDQLHLGLTGGTQEGYINIVTPRFPAPSSAPLGTMATAFHLLPALLLSFLMVSILS
;
A
#
# COMPACT_ATOMS: atom_id res chain seq x y z
N ARG A 1 -24.59 -34.81 -5.30
CA ARG A 1 -23.74 -33.63 -5.04
C ARG A 1 -22.91 -33.97 -3.82
N LEU A 2 -21.57 -33.97 -3.93
CA LEU A 2 -20.73 -34.03 -2.74
C LEU A 2 -21.01 -32.77 -1.91
N ALA A 3 -21.31 -32.93 -0.62
CA ALA A 3 -21.42 -31.79 0.27
C ALA A 3 -20.01 -31.17 0.41
N SER A 4 -19.84 -29.94 -0.06
CA SER A 4 -18.61 -29.18 0.18
C SER A 4 -18.74 -28.46 1.51
N LEU A 5 -17.70 -28.55 2.34
CA LEU A 5 -17.60 -27.71 3.53
C LEU A 5 -17.53 -26.24 3.09
N ASP A 6 -18.27 -25.36 3.76
CA ASP A 6 -18.13 -23.91 3.62
C ASP A 6 -17.47 -23.33 4.88
N PRO A 7 -16.15 -23.08 4.88
CA PRO A 7 -15.44 -22.50 6.01
C PRO A 7 -15.48 -20.97 6.01
N SER A 8 -16.32 -20.32 5.20
CA SER A 8 -16.34 -18.86 5.06
C SER A 8 -16.54 -18.12 6.39
N ALA A 9 -17.37 -18.67 7.28
CA ALA A 9 -17.67 -18.13 8.61
C ALA A 9 -16.60 -18.44 9.68
N CYS A 10 -15.61 -19.29 9.39
CA CYS A 10 -14.57 -19.64 10.34
C CYS A 10 -13.57 -18.49 10.58
N SER A 11 -12.93 -18.48 11.75
CA SER A 11 -11.79 -17.59 12.01
C SER A 11 -10.63 -17.87 11.05
N GLN A 12 -9.73 -16.91 10.89
CA GLN A 12 -8.60 -17.10 9.99
C GLN A 12 -7.67 -18.23 10.44
N GLU A 13 -7.48 -18.41 11.75
CA GLU A 13 -6.70 -19.50 12.33
C GLU A 13 -7.31 -20.86 11.98
N THR A 14 -8.63 -21.00 12.09
CA THR A 14 -9.33 -22.22 11.69
C THR A 14 -9.19 -22.46 10.19
N LYS A 15 -9.33 -21.43 9.33
CA LYS A 15 -9.12 -21.55 7.88
C LYS A 15 -7.71 -22.04 7.56
N ASN A 16 -6.69 -21.49 8.24
CA ASN A 16 -5.30 -21.92 8.05
C ASN A 16 -5.12 -23.40 8.39
N LEU A 17 -5.69 -23.86 9.52
CA LEU A 17 -5.63 -25.26 9.92
C LEU A 17 -6.35 -26.16 8.91
N LEU A 18 -7.56 -25.79 8.50
CA LEU A 18 -8.34 -26.55 7.53
C LEU A 18 -7.62 -26.67 6.18
N TYR A 19 -6.98 -25.59 5.72
CA TYR A 19 -6.17 -25.63 4.50
C TYR A 19 -5.01 -26.63 4.61
N GLN A 20 -4.26 -26.61 5.73
CA GLN A 20 -3.18 -27.57 5.94
C GLN A 20 -3.70 -29.02 5.94
N LYS A 21 -4.84 -29.26 6.59
CA LYS A 21 -5.47 -30.59 6.59
C LYS A 21 -5.96 -31.03 5.22
N ALA A 22 -6.53 -30.14 4.43
CA ALA A 22 -6.91 -30.43 3.05
C ALA A 22 -5.68 -30.76 2.18
N LYS A 23 -4.62 -29.94 2.27
CA LYS A 23 -3.36 -30.16 1.56
C LYS A 23 -2.72 -31.52 1.90
N GLU A 24 -2.70 -31.88 3.19
CA GLU A 24 -2.21 -33.19 3.64
C GLU A 24 -3.07 -34.33 3.07
N ALA A 25 -4.40 -34.23 3.21
CA ALA A 25 -5.34 -35.28 2.79
C ALA A 25 -5.36 -35.51 1.27
N PHE A 26 -5.09 -34.47 0.48
CA PHE A 26 -5.12 -34.53 -0.98
C PHE A 26 -3.73 -34.54 -1.62
N SER A 27 -2.68 -34.76 -0.83
CA SER A 27 -1.29 -34.72 -1.28
C SER A 27 -1.00 -35.68 -2.44
N ASP A 28 -1.59 -36.87 -2.43
CA ASP A 28 -1.46 -37.87 -3.50
C ASP A 28 -2.03 -37.38 -4.84
N GLN A 29 -3.01 -36.47 -4.82
CA GLN A 29 -3.62 -35.92 -6.04
C GLN A 29 -2.89 -34.68 -6.56
N HIS A 30 -1.85 -34.15 -5.88
CA HIS A 30 -1.22 -32.87 -6.21
C HIS A 30 -0.77 -32.73 -7.68
N HIS A 31 -0.46 -33.83 -8.35
CA HIS A 31 -0.03 -33.85 -9.76
C HIS A 31 -1.20 -33.90 -10.76
N LEU A 32 -2.44 -34.01 -10.27
CA LEU A 32 -3.64 -34.13 -11.08
C LEU A 32 -4.34 -32.76 -11.20
N PRO A 33 -4.93 -32.43 -12.36
CA PRO A 33 -5.72 -31.20 -12.53
C PRO A 33 -6.85 -31.04 -11.50
N ALA A 34 -7.42 -32.17 -11.03
CA ALA A 34 -8.49 -32.18 -10.03
C ALA A 34 -8.06 -31.70 -8.63
N TYR A 35 -6.75 -31.61 -8.35
CA TYR A 35 -6.24 -31.18 -7.05
C TYR A 35 -6.78 -29.80 -6.64
N TYR A 36 -6.80 -28.86 -7.58
CA TYR A 36 -7.31 -27.52 -7.32
C TYR A 36 -8.77 -27.54 -6.85
N GLU A 37 -9.62 -28.35 -7.47
CA GLU A 37 -11.03 -28.48 -7.09
C GLU A 37 -11.22 -29.02 -5.67
N LEU A 38 -10.35 -29.94 -5.24
CA LEU A 38 -10.39 -30.53 -3.90
C LEU A 38 -9.99 -29.53 -2.80
N ILE A 39 -9.02 -28.67 -3.07
CA ILE A 39 -8.55 -27.68 -2.09
C ILE A 39 -9.31 -26.34 -2.14
N LEU A 40 -10.07 -26.09 -3.22
CA LEU A 40 -10.77 -24.83 -3.49
C LEU A 40 -11.54 -24.26 -2.28
N PRO A 41 -12.34 -25.06 -1.52
CA PRO A 41 -13.10 -24.52 -0.39
C PRO A 41 -12.22 -23.99 0.75
N TYR A 42 -10.96 -24.43 0.81
CA TYR A 42 -10.04 -24.16 1.91
C TYR A 42 -9.02 -23.06 1.60
N LEU A 43 -8.97 -22.54 0.37
CA LEU A 43 -7.95 -21.59 -0.09
C LEU A 43 -7.91 -20.28 0.71
N GLY A 44 -8.98 -19.93 1.42
CA GLY A 44 -8.97 -18.82 2.38
C GLY A 44 -7.91 -18.96 3.48
N GLY A 45 -7.40 -20.16 3.74
CA GLY A 45 -6.31 -20.44 4.68
C GLY A 45 -4.93 -20.66 4.05
N ALA A 46 -4.79 -20.55 2.72
CA ALA A 46 -3.56 -20.90 2.03
C ALA A 46 -2.40 -19.94 2.36
N PRO A 47 -1.18 -20.44 2.64
CA PRO A 47 0.00 -19.61 2.76
C PRO A 47 0.46 -19.13 1.37
N ALA A 48 1.19 -18.02 1.32
CA ALA A 48 1.68 -17.45 0.07
C ALA A 48 2.50 -18.43 -0.78
N VAL A 49 3.32 -19.28 -0.14
CA VAL A 49 4.14 -20.27 -0.86
C VAL A 49 3.30 -21.20 -1.72
N ASP A 50 2.13 -21.61 -1.23
CA ASP A 50 1.26 -22.54 -1.95
C ASP A 50 0.47 -21.81 -3.04
N LEU A 51 0.05 -20.57 -2.79
CA LEU A 51 -0.55 -19.73 -3.84
C LEU A 51 0.43 -19.44 -4.98
N LYS A 52 1.72 -19.31 -4.69
CA LYS A 52 2.79 -19.15 -5.70
C LYS A 52 3.11 -20.43 -6.47
N ALA A 53 2.79 -21.59 -5.89
CA ALA A 53 2.84 -22.84 -6.63
C ALA A 53 1.65 -22.92 -7.58
N LEU A 54 0.43 -22.69 -7.08
CA LEU A 54 -0.81 -22.71 -7.87
C LEU A 54 -0.81 -21.70 -9.03
N SER A 55 -0.09 -20.58 -8.91
CA SER A 55 0.05 -19.61 -9.99
C SER A 55 0.76 -20.16 -11.24
N ARG A 56 1.36 -21.34 -11.15
CA ARG A 56 2.09 -22.02 -12.24
C ARG A 56 1.28 -23.15 -12.89
N ASP A 57 0.11 -23.46 -12.34
CA ASP A 57 -0.69 -24.65 -12.67
C ASP A 57 -1.97 -24.31 -13.45
N ASP A 58 -2.08 -23.09 -14.00
CA ASP A 58 -3.20 -22.62 -14.82
C ASP A 58 -4.60 -22.87 -14.21
N VAL A 59 -4.72 -22.66 -12.89
CA VAL A 59 -5.91 -23.02 -12.11
C VAL A 59 -7.15 -22.18 -12.42
N ASN A 60 -7.00 -21.07 -13.16
CA ASN A 60 -8.10 -20.15 -13.52
C ASN A 60 -8.96 -19.79 -12.30
N MET A 61 -8.33 -19.30 -11.23
CA MET A 61 -8.99 -18.97 -9.98
C MET A 61 -10.07 -17.92 -10.20
N ASN A 62 -11.27 -18.16 -9.67
CA ASN A 62 -12.35 -17.19 -9.71
C ASN A 62 -12.00 -15.97 -8.85
N ILE A 63 -12.35 -14.77 -9.31
CA ILE A 63 -12.09 -13.54 -8.55
C ILE A 63 -12.77 -13.54 -7.16
N SER A 64 -13.93 -14.20 -7.03
CA SER A 64 -14.63 -14.38 -5.75
C SER A 64 -13.82 -15.21 -4.75
N THR A 65 -13.08 -16.23 -5.21
CA THR A 65 -12.12 -16.97 -4.38
C THR A 65 -10.93 -16.08 -4.05
N PHE A 66 -10.35 -15.40 -5.06
CA PHE A 66 -9.18 -14.54 -4.88
C PHE A 66 -9.38 -13.47 -3.79
N VAL A 67 -10.54 -12.80 -3.76
CA VAL A 67 -10.83 -11.76 -2.77
C VAL A 67 -11.09 -12.31 -1.35
N THR A 68 -11.25 -13.62 -1.20
CA THR A 68 -11.39 -14.30 0.11
C THR A 68 -10.09 -14.87 0.66
N LEU A 69 -9.00 -14.83 -0.12
CA LEU A 69 -7.69 -15.28 0.33
C LEU A 69 -7.23 -14.49 1.55
N ARG A 70 -6.50 -15.14 2.45
CA ARG A 70 -5.94 -14.46 3.62
C ARG A 70 -5.00 -13.34 3.22
N ARG A 71 -5.22 -12.18 3.84
CA ARG A 71 -4.61 -10.90 3.46
C ARG A 71 -3.08 -10.97 3.44
N ASP A 72 -2.47 -11.55 4.46
CA ASP A 72 -1.01 -11.62 4.59
C ASP A 72 -0.33 -12.50 3.52
N SER A 73 -1.08 -13.42 2.91
CA SER A 73 -0.58 -14.19 1.76
C SER A 73 -0.81 -13.45 0.46
N LEU A 74 -1.98 -12.84 0.29
CA LEU A 74 -2.31 -12.06 -0.90
C LEU A 74 -1.31 -10.90 -1.11
N MET A 75 -0.92 -10.20 -0.03
CA MET A 75 0.06 -9.10 -0.11
C MET A 75 1.48 -9.54 -0.55
N LYS A 76 1.79 -10.85 -0.55
CA LYS A 76 3.10 -11.39 -0.96
C LYS A 76 3.14 -11.84 -2.41
N LEU A 77 2.02 -11.73 -3.13
CA LEU A 77 1.89 -12.11 -4.53
C LEU A 77 2.30 -10.95 -5.43
N THR A 78 3.10 -11.25 -6.45
CA THR A 78 3.48 -10.32 -7.53
C THR A 78 2.37 -10.22 -8.59
N PRO A 79 2.37 -9.18 -9.45
CA PRO A 79 1.44 -9.08 -10.58
C PRO A 79 1.44 -10.33 -11.47
N ARG A 80 2.62 -10.88 -11.77
CA ARG A 80 2.77 -12.10 -12.56
C ARG A 80 2.16 -13.33 -11.87
N GLU A 81 2.34 -13.47 -10.56
CA GLU A 81 1.71 -14.57 -9.80
C GLU A 81 0.19 -14.42 -9.73
N VAL A 82 -0.34 -13.19 -9.63
CA VAL A 82 -1.78 -12.94 -9.70
C VAL A 82 -2.34 -13.24 -11.09
N GLN A 83 -1.62 -12.88 -12.15
CA GLN A 83 -1.95 -13.27 -13.53
C GLN A 83 -2.04 -14.79 -13.67
N GLY A 84 -1.05 -15.53 -13.17
CA GLY A 84 -1.04 -16.99 -13.23
C GLY A 84 -2.17 -17.63 -12.42
N LEU A 85 -2.49 -17.08 -11.24
CA LEU A 85 -3.62 -17.55 -10.43
C LEU A 85 -4.97 -17.34 -11.12
N LEU A 86 -5.24 -16.12 -11.58
CA LEU A 86 -6.55 -15.78 -12.14
C LEU A 86 -6.74 -16.33 -13.56
N GLY A 87 -5.66 -16.47 -14.33
CA GLY A 87 -5.69 -16.99 -15.69
C GLY A 87 -6.73 -16.28 -16.55
N LEU A 88 -7.68 -17.04 -17.10
CA LEU A 88 -8.79 -16.53 -17.90
C LEU A 88 -9.68 -15.51 -17.17
N ASN A 89 -9.71 -15.54 -15.83
CA ASN A 89 -10.50 -14.61 -15.02
C ASN A 89 -9.75 -13.31 -14.68
N LEU A 90 -8.51 -13.15 -15.14
CA LEU A 90 -7.70 -11.95 -14.89
C LEU A 90 -8.42 -10.62 -15.24
N PRO A 91 -9.17 -10.50 -16.35
CA PRO A 91 -9.87 -9.25 -16.67
C PRO A 91 -10.85 -8.79 -15.59
N GLU A 92 -11.37 -9.70 -14.76
CA GLU A 92 -12.26 -9.34 -13.67
C GLU A 92 -11.58 -8.51 -12.59
N LEU A 93 -10.25 -8.64 -12.42
CA LEU A 93 -9.46 -7.91 -11.41
C LEU A 93 -9.65 -6.39 -11.50
N ALA A 94 -9.77 -5.85 -12.73
CA ALA A 94 -9.97 -4.42 -12.97
C ALA A 94 -11.27 -3.87 -12.33
N ARG A 95 -12.32 -4.70 -12.23
CA ARG A 95 -13.60 -4.33 -11.58
C ARG A 95 -13.46 -4.18 -10.06
N TRP A 96 -12.42 -4.77 -9.48
CA TRP A 96 -12.16 -4.76 -8.04
C TRP A 96 -11.07 -3.77 -7.62
N GLN A 97 -10.46 -3.04 -8.55
CA GLN A 97 -9.28 -2.20 -8.27
C GLN A 97 -9.46 -1.18 -7.12
N HIS A 98 -10.69 -0.73 -6.85
CA HIS A 98 -10.99 0.22 -5.78
C HIS A 98 -11.55 -0.41 -4.50
N ARG A 99 -11.66 -1.75 -4.45
CA ARG A 99 -12.22 -2.52 -3.34
C ARG A 99 -11.13 -3.34 -2.65
N ALA A 100 -11.20 -3.44 -1.33
CA ALA A 100 -10.35 -4.38 -0.60
C ALA A 100 -10.76 -5.83 -0.92
N PRO A 101 -9.81 -6.78 -0.95
CA PRO A 101 -8.37 -6.61 -0.71
C PRO A 101 -7.56 -6.17 -1.94
N VAL A 102 -8.15 -6.19 -3.14
CA VAL A 102 -7.46 -5.92 -4.42
C VAL A 102 -6.80 -4.54 -4.45
N ARG A 103 -7.50 -3.49 -4.03
CA ARG A 103 -6.96 -2.13 -3.92
C ARG A 103 -5.69 -2.09 -3.07
N ASP A 104 -5.68 -2.81 -1.96
CA ASP A 104 -4.56 -2.77 -1.02
C ASP A 104 -3.36 -3.53 -1.58
N TRP A 105 -3.62 -4.61 -2.32
CA TRP A 105 -2.59 -5.33 -3.07
C TRP A 105 -1.98 -4.45 -4.16
N ILE A 106 -2.80 -3.76 -4.96
CA ILE A 106 -2.33 -2.82 -6.00
C ILE A 106 -1.36 -1.80 -5.41
N ARG A 107 -1.70 -1.21 -4.25
CA ARG A 107 -0.88 -0.18 -3.59
C ARG A 107 0.51 -0.64 -3.16
N VAL A 108 0.73 -1.94 -2.99
CA VAL A 108 2.05 -2.48 -2.61
C VAL A 108 2.85 -3.00 -3.80
N GLN A 109 2.28 -2.97 -5.02
CA GLN A 109 2.99 -3.33 -6.25
C GLN A 109 3.63 -2.12 -6.90
N LYS A 110 4.62 -2.36 -7.77
CA LYS A 110 5.15 -1.33 -8.68
C LYS A 110 4.17 -1.06 -9.80
N GLN A 111 4.00 0.21 -10.16
CA GLN A 111 3.11 0.57 -11.26
C GLN A 111 3.56 -0.05 -12.59
N SER A 112 4.86 -0.11 -12.88
CA SER A 112 5.38 -0.73 -14.11
C SER A 112 5.09 -2.24 -14.21
N GLU A 113 5.06 -2.95 -13.09
CA GLU A 113 4.71 -4.37 -13.05
C GLU A 113 3.19 -4.57 -13.19
N LEU A 114 2.38 -3.65 -12.67
CA LEU A 114 0.93 -3.66 -12.90
C LEU A 114 0.58 -3.36 -14.36
N ASP A 115 1.32 -2.45 -15.01
CA ASP A 115 1.10 -2.06 -16.40
C ASP A 115 1.33 -3.23 -17.38
N GLN A 116 2.22 -4.17 -17.03
CA GLN A 116 2.45 -5.42 -17.78
C GLN A 116 1.22 -6.33 -17.83
N LEU A 117 0.25 -6.15 -16.93
CA LEU A 117 -1.02 -6.89 -16.97
C LEU A 117 -1.97 -6.39 -18.06
N HIS A 118 -1.73 -5.19 -18.62
CA HIS A 118 -2.58 -4.56 -19.64
C HIS A 118 -4.06 -4.39 -19.25
N LEU A 119 -4.32 -4.20 -17.96
CA LEU A 119 -5.67 -4.04 -17.39
C LEU A 119 -6.04 -2.58 -17.05
N GLY A 120 -5.11 -1.63 -17.19
CA GLY A 120 -5.31 -0.24 -16.76
C GLY A 120 -5.44 -0.08 -15.24
N LEU A 121 -4.79 -0.95 -14.45
CA LEU A 121 -4.75 -0.82 -13.00
C LEU A 121 -3.90 0.39 -12.61
N THR A 122 -4.36 1.19 -11.65
CA THR A 122 -3.65 2.38 -11.19
C THR A 122 -3.54 2.42 -9.68
N GLY A 123 -2.56 3.17 -9.17
CA GLY A 123 -2.34 3.34 -7.73
C GLY A 123 -1.23 2.46 -7.14
N GLY A 124 -0.43 1.83 -8.00
CA GLY A 124 0.83 1.22 -7.61
C GLY A 124 1.88 2.25 -7.16
N THR A 125 2.93 1.77 -6.54
CA THR A 125 4.10 2.57 -6.17
C THR A 125 4.79 3.11 -7.44
N GLN A 126 5.15 4.38 -7.40
CA GLN A 126 5.88 5.03 -8.49
C GLN A 126 7.33 4.56 -8.50
N GLU A 127 7.86 4.30 -9.68
CA GLU A 127 9.27 4.01 -9.89
C GLU A 127 9.97 5.30 -10.31
N GLY A 128 10.82 5.83 -9.43
CA GLY A 128 11.54 7.06 -9.71
C GLY A 128 12.43 7.51 -8.55
N TYR A 129 13.41 8.34 -8.88
CA TYR A 129 14.22 9.06 -7.91
C TYR A 129 13.50 10.36 -7.53
N ILE A 130 13.58 10.76 -6.26
CA ILE A 130 13.19 12.12 -5.87
C ILE A 130 14.22 13.06 -6.51
N ASN A 131 13.81 13.84 -7.51
CA ASN A 131 14.62 14.98 -7.95
C ASN A 131 14.53 16.06 -6.86
N ILE A 132 15.46 16.04 -5.91
CA ILE A 132 15.64 17.14 -4.97
C ILE A 132 16.29 18.27 -5.76
N VAL A 133 15.47 19.11 -6.38
CA VAL A 133 15.96 20.40 -6.89
C VAL A 133 16.27 21.24 -5.67
N THR A 134 17.56 21.38 -5.33
CA THR A 134 18.00 22.29 -4.28
C THR A 134 17.55 23.70 -4.65
N PRO A 135 16.68 24.36 -3.87
CA PRO A 135 16.29 25.73 -4.18
C PRO A 135 17.54 26.61 -4.16
N ARG A 136 17.80 27.28 -5.29
CA ARG A 136 18.86 28.29 -5.39
C ARG A 136 18.37 29.51 -4.61
N PHE A 137 18.75 29.60 -3.35
CA PHE A 137 18.55 30.84 -2.60
C PHE A 137 19.43 31.92 -3.24
N PRO A 138 18.88 33.11 -3.57
CA PRO A 138 19.69 34.25 -3.95
C PRO A 138 20.76 34.48 -2.89
N ALA A 139 21.96 34.87 -3.30
CA ALA A 139 23.00 35.29 -2.37
C ALA A 139 22.39 36.35 -1.42
N PRO A 140 22.65 36.27 -0.10
CA PRO A 140 22.15 37.27 0.83
C PRO A 140 22.60 38.65 0.35
N SER A 141 21.64 39.56 0.22
CA SER A 141 21.90 40.93 -0.18
C SER A 141 22.93 41.53 0.77
N SER A 142 24.07 41.95 0.23
CA SER A 142 25.14 42.66 0.94
C SER A 142 24.77 44.13 1.23
N ALA A 143 23.48 44.45 1.32
CA ALA A 143 23.01 45.77 1.67
C ALA A 143 23.56 46.13 3.07
N PRO A 144 24.33 47.21 3.20
CA PRO A 144 24.81 47.64 4.50
C PRO A 144 23.59 47.95 5.37
N LEU A 145 23.62 47.44 6.60
CA LEU A 145 22.62 47.74 7.61
C LEU A 145 22.63 49.26 7.84
N GLY A 146 21.64 49.95 7.26
CA GLY A 146 21.53 51.39 7.30
C GLY A 146 21.62 51.89 8.74
N THR A 147 22.56 52.81 8.97
CA THR A 147 22.86 53.41 10.27
C THR A 147 21.71 54.31 10.70
N MET A 148 20.61 53.73 11.18
CA MET A 148 19.49 54.46 11.78
C MET A 148 19.16 53.84 13.14
N ALA A 149 20.16 53.80 14.03
CA ALA A 149 19.99 53.29 15.38
C ALA A 149 20.75 54.15 16.40
N THR A 150 20.57 55.48 16.38
CA THR A 150 21.08 56.35 17.47
C THR A 150 20.23 57.58 17.78
N ALA A 151 18.96 57.65 17.35
CA ALA A 151 18.11 58.82 17.66
C ALA A 151 17.17 58.64 18.88
N PHE A 152 17.13 57.48 19.54
CA PHE A 152 16.21 57.23 20.66
C PHE A 152 16.80 57.51 22.06
N HIS A 153 18.07 57.91 22.17
CA HIS A 153 18.70 58.16 23.48
C HIS A 153 18.52 59.59 24.03
N LEU A 154 17.92 60.52 23.27
CA LEU A 154 17.75 61.92 23.71
C LEU A 154 16.38 62.23 24.35
N LEU A 155 15.42 61.30 24.25
CA LEU A 155 14.08 61.43 24.82
C LEU A 155 14.04 61.46 26.37
N PRO A 156 14.86 60.71 27.12
CA PRO A 156 14.83 60.75 28.59
C PRO A 156 15.33 62.09 29.18
N ALA A 157 16.27 62.75 28.51
CA ALA A 157 16.88 64.00 29.00
C ALA A 157 15.94 65.22 28.84
N LEU A 158 15.09 65.23 27.81
CA LEU A 158 14.11 66.29 27.57
C LEU A 158 12.89 66.25 28.52
N LEU A 159 12.54 65.06 29.02
CA LEU A 159 11.44 64.91 29.99
C LEU A 159 11.83 65.37 31.41
N LEU A 160 13.10 65.18 31.81
CA LEU A 160 13.60 65.62 33.11
C LEU A 160 13.72 67.15 33.22
N SER A 161 14.07 67.85 32.14
CA SER A 161 14.14 69.32 32.16
C SER A 161 12.76 69.98 32.28
N PHE A 162 11.72 69.40 31.66
CA PHE A 162 10.34 69.89 31.79
C PHE A 162 9.76 69.72 33.21
N LEU A 163 10.14 68.65 33.91
CA LEU A 163 9.67 68.40 35.27
C LEU A 163 10.26 69.40 36.28
N MET A 164 11.53 69.78 36.12
CA MET A 164 12.21 70.74 37.01
C MET A 164 11.70 72.18 36.86
N VAL A 165 11.24 72.58 35.66
CA VAL A 165 10.65 73.91 35.44
C VAL A 165 9.24 74.01 36.02
N SER A 166 8.49 72.90 36.07
CA SER A 166 7.11 72.86 36.57
C SER A 166 7.01 72.83 38.10
N ILE A 167 8.10 72.52 38.82
CA ILE A 167 8.13 72.46 40.30
C ILE A 167 8.59 73.79 40.90
N LEU A 168 9.18 74.69 40.11
CA LEU A 168 9.71 75.99 40.57
C LEU A 168 8.91 77.21 40.08
N SER A 169 7.72 77.00 39.52
CA SER A 169 6.73 78.06 39.20
C SER A 169 5.52 77.97 40.12
#